data_AF-A0A4Q6BB83-F1
#
_entry.id   AF-A0A4Q6BB83-F1
#
_cell.length_a   1.000
_cell.length_b   1.000
_cell.length_c   1.000
_cell.angle_alpha   90.00
_cell.angle_beta   90.00
_cell.angle_gamma   90.00
#
_symmetry.space_group_name_H-M   'P 1'
#
loop_
_entity.id
_entity.type
_entity.pdbx_description
1 polymer ?
#
loop_
_entity_poly.entity_id
_entity_poly.type
_entity_poly.pdbx_seq_one_letter_code
_entity_poly.pdbx_strand_id
1 'polypeptide(L)' 'MVQELISQIVEKTGIPADKAQEVLGVVANFVKQKYPMVGSQIDSVLGSGGNQGGGDAGAGGASNFMGDIGGKLGL' A
#
# COMPACT_ATOMS: atom_id res chain seq x y z
N MET A 1 11.42 7.30 -1.04
CA MET A 1 11.23 6.78 0.34
C MET A 1 11.13 5.25 0.38
N VAL A 2 10.12 4.62 -0.25
CA VAL A 2 9.99 3.14 -0.25
C VAL A 2 11.21 2.46 -0.87
N GLN A 3 11.69 2.97 -2.00
CA GLN A 3 12.86 2.41 -2.68
C GLN A 3 14.13 2.47 -1.82
N GLU A 4 14.29 3.54 -1.04
CA GLU A 4 15.43 3.71 -0.13
C GLU A 4 15.36 2.72 1.03
N LEU A 5 14.16 2.46 1.55
CA LEU A 5 13.94 1.46 2.59
C LEU A 5 14.21 0.04 2.07
N ILE A 6 13.77 -0.26 0.84
CA ILE A 6 14.08 -1.52 0.16
C ILE A 6 15.59 -1.67 0.00
N SER A 7 16.30 -0.64 -0.49
CA SER A 7 17.77 -0.68 -0.61
C SER A 7 18.45 -0.92 0.72
N GLN A 8 18.01 -0.27 1.81
CA GLN A 8 18.56 -0.52 3.14
C GLN A 8 18.31 -1.94 3.65
N ILE A 9 17.14 -2.52 3.33
CA ILE A 9 16.85 -3.91 3.68
C ILE A 9 17.81 -4.82 2.91
N VAL A 10 17.90 -4.67 1.59
CA VAL A 10 18.80 -5.45 0.72
C VAL A 10 20.26 -5.36 1.21
N GLU A 11 20.76 -4.16 1.48
CA GLU A 11 22.14 -3.94 1.96
C GLU A 11 22.41 -4.60 3.32
N LYS A 12 21.47 -4.52 4.26
CA LYS A 12 21.67 -5.00 5.63
C LYS A 12 21.42 -6.50 5.81
N THR A 13 20.63 -7.09 4.92
CA THR A 13 20.15 -8.48 5.07
C THR A 13 20.59 -9.40 3.93
N GLY A 14 21.07 -8.84 2.82
CA GLY A 14 21.55 -9.60 1.65
C GLY A 14 20.45 -10.29 0.83
N ILE A 15 19.17 -10.08 1.16
CA ILE A 15 18.06 -10.61 0.36
C ILE A 15 17.84 -9.79 -0.92
N PRO A 16 17.36 -10.41 -2.00
CA PRO A 16 17.04 -9.72 -3.24
C PRO A 16 15.90 -8.72 -3.05
N ALA A 17 15.90 -7.65 -3.86
CA ALA A 17 14.94 -6.54 -3.78
C ALA A 17 13.48 -7.00 -3.78
N ASP A 18 13.16 -8.02 -4.59
CA ASP A 18 11.83 -8.61 -4.69
C ASP A 18 11.35 -9.18 -3.35
N LYS A 19 12.27 -9.80 -2.60
CA LYS A 19 12.01 -10.34 -1.26
C LYS A 19 12.02 -9.25 -0.19
N ALA A 20 12.82 -8.21 -0.34
CA ALA A 20 12.77 -7.05 0.54
C ALA A 20 11.41 -6.32 0.46
N GLN A 21 10.80 -6.28 -0.73
CA GLN A 21 9.48 -5.71 -0.94
C GLN A 21 8.36 -6.55 -0.27
N GLU A 22 8.44 -7.88 -0.36
CA GLU A 22 7.56 -8.79 0.39
C GLU A 22 7.70 -8.59 1.91
N VAL A 23 8.94 -8.55 2.42
CA VAL A 23 9.22 -8.35 3.85
C VAL A 23 8.67 -7.01 4.34
N LEU A 24 8.84 -5.95 3.55
CA LEU A 24 8.29 -4.64 3.88
C LEU A 24 6.76 -4.68 3.99
N GLY A 25 6.08 -5.40 3.10
CA GLY A 25 4.63 -5.59 3.16
C GLY A 25 4.18 -6.33 4.44
N VAL A 26 4.89 -7.39 4.83
CA VAL A 26 4.60 -8.14 6.06
C VAL A 26 4.77 -7.28 7.31
N VAL A 27 5.88 -6.54 7.40
CA VAL A 27 6.17 -5.65 8.53
C VAL A 27 5.19 -4.48 8.58
N ALA A 28 4.87 -3.87 7.43
CA ALA A 28 3.90 -2.79 7.35
C ALA A 28 2.51 -3.25 7.83
N ASN A 29 2.06 -4.44 7.41
CA ASN A 29 0.80 -5.01 7.88
C ASN A 29 0.82 -5.31 9.39
N PHE A 30 1.92 -5.85 9.91
CA PHE A 30 2.07 -6.09 11.34
C PHE A 30 1.98 -4.79 12.15
N VAL A 31 2.68 -3.73 11.72
CA VAL A 31 2.67 -2.42 12.38
C VAL A 31 1.29 -1.77 12.29
N LYS A 32 0.60 -1.86 11.15
CA LYS A 32 -0.79 -1.39 10.99
C LYS A 32 -1.74 -2.08 11.98
N GLN A 33 -1.60 -3.39 12.17
CA GLN A 33 -2.43 -4.15 13.13
C GLN A 33 -2.16 -3.76 14.58
N LYS A 34 -0.89 -3.49 14.93
CA LYS A 34 -0.51 -3.10 16.30
C LYS A 34 -0.79 -1.63 16.60
N TYR A 35 -0.66 -0.76 15.60
CA TYR A 35 -0.75 0.69 15.72
C TYR A 35 -1.63 1.25 14.60
N PRO A 36 -2.97 1.07 14.68
CA PRO A 36 -3.89 1.53 13.64
C PRO A 36 -3.85 3.06 13.46
N MET A 37 -3.47 3.80 14.51
CA MET A 37 -3.33 5.26 14.51
C MET A 37 -2.30 5.77 13.48
N VAL A 38 -1.29 4.97 13.15
CA VAL A 38 -0.27 5.31 12.15
C VAL A 38 -0.51 4.62 10.81
N GLY A 39 -1.59 3.84 10.69
CA GLY A 39 -1.86 3.01 9.51
C GLY A 39 -2.01 3.82 8.23
N SER A 40 -2.66 4.98 8.29
CA SER A 40 -2.82 5.90 7.16
C SER A 40 -1.50 6.50 6.67
N GLN A 41 -0.56 6.76 7.57
CA GLN A 41 0.77 7.28 7.25
C GLN A 41 1.61 6.19 6.57
N ILE A 42 1.55 4.95 7.10
CA ILE A 42 2.21 3.78 6.50
C ILE A 42 1.65 3.52 5.10
N ASP A 43 0.32 3.62 4.93
CA ASP A 43 -0.33 3.44 3.63
C ASP A 43 0.04 4.54 2.64
N SER A 44 0.20 5.78 3.10
CA SER A 44 0.66 6.87 2.25
C SER A 44 2.10 6.65 1.78
N VAL A 45 2.96 6.11 2.65
CA VAL A 45 4.35 5.79 2.31
C VAL A 45 4.41 4.59 1.36
N LEU A 46 3.73 3.48 1.65
CA LEU A 46 3.71 2.28 0.79
C LEU A 46 2.96 2.51 -0.53
N GLY A 47 1.82 3.19 -0.48
CA GLY A 47 0.95 3.49 -1.62
C GLY A 47 1.53 4.54 -2.57
N SER A 48 2.41 5.43 -2.09
CA SER A 48 3.16 6.37 -2.94
C SER A 48 4.17 5.67 -3.87
N GLY A 49 4.43 4.37 -3.71
CA GLY A 49 5.39 3.61 -4.53
C GLY A 49 4.80 2.46 -5.35
N GLY A 50 3.49 2.21 -5.29
CA GLY A 50 2.91 0.94 -5.74
C GLY A 50 1.70 1.07 -6.65
N ASN A 51 1.89 1.54 -7.89
CA ASN A 51 0.96 1.22 -8.97
C ASN A 51 1.27 -0.18 -9.52
N GLN A 52 1.02 -1.24 -8.74
CA GLN A 52 0.65 -2.57 -9.26
C GLN A 52 0.38 -3.61 -8.17
N GLY A 53 -0.81 -4.21 -8.22
CA GLY A 53 -0.93 -5.66 -8.08
C GLY A 53 -1.40 -6.23 -6.74
N GLY A 54 -2.73 -6.35 -6.59
CA GLY A 54 -3.35 -7.53 -5.97
C GLY A 54 -3.41 -7.57 -4.45
N GLY A 55 -4.57 -7.20 -3.89
CA GLY A 55 -4.91 -7.47 -2.51
C GLY A 55 -6.17 -6.73 -2.10
N ASP A 56 -7.32 -7.38 -2.28
CA ASP A 56 -8.63 -6.98 -1.80
C ASP A 56 -8.58 -6.50 -0.33
N ALA A 57 -8.72 -5.19 -0.14
CA ALA A 57 -8.98 -4.59 1.16
C ALA A 57 -9.75 -3.27 0.94
N GLY A 58 -11.07 -3.38 0.91
CA GLY A 58 -11.95 -2.24 1.13
C GLY A 58 -12.79 -1.86 -0.08
N ALA A 59 -14.08 -2.14 0.03
CA ALA A 59 -15.14 -1.51 -0.72
C ALA A 59 -15.05 0.03 -0.61
N GLY A 60 -14.25 0.65 -1.47
CA GLY A 60 -14.10 2.11 -1.56
C GLY A 60 -13.72 2.64 -2.95
N GLY A 61 -13.41 1.76 -3.92
CA GLY A 61 -13.12 2.15 -5.30
C GLY A 61 -14.32 2.11 -6.25
N ALA A 62 -15.33 1.27 -5.96
CA ALA A 62 -16.54 1.18 -6.78
C ALA A 62 -17.56 2.29 -6.46
N SER A 63 -17.50 2.88 -5.26
CA SER A 63 -18.37 4.00 -4.86
C SER A 63 -18.07 5.27 -5.65
N ASN A 64 -16.81 5.53 -6.01
CA ASN A 64 -16.45 6.71 -6.80
C ASN A 64 -16.81 6.54 -8.27
N PHE A 65 -16.67 5.33 -8.83
CA PHE A 65 -17.06 5.09 -10.22
C PHE A 65 -18.58 5.03 -10.39
N MET A 66 -19.30 4.34 -9.50
CA MET A 66 -20.76 4.28 -9.53
C MET A 66 -21.41 5.64 -9.19
N GLY A 67 -20.77 6.44 -8.33
CA GLY A 67 -21.18 7.80 -8.01
C GLY A 67 -20.96 8.80 -9.16
N ASP A 68 -19.80 8.78 -9.82
CA ASP A 68 -19.50 9.70 -10.94
C ASP A 68 -20.30 9.33 -12.21
N ILE A 69 -20.55 8.05 -12.46
CA ILE A 69 -21.39 7.59 -13.58
C ILE A 69 -22.88 7.84 -13.30
N GLY A 70 -23.34 7.66 -12.06
CA GLY A 70 -24.70 8.01 -11.64
C GLY A 70 -24.98 9.52 -11.72
N GLY A 71 -23.99 10.34 -11.33
CA GLY A 71 -24.09 11.81 -11.43
C GLY A 71 -24.04 12.35 -12.85
N LYS A 72 -23.37 11.66 -13.80
CA LYS A 72 -23.30 12.07 -15.21
C LYS A 72 -24.42 11.51 -16.10
N LEU A 73 -25.13 10.47 -15.66
CA LEU A 73 -26.22 9.84 -16.44
C LEU A 73 -27.63 10.22 -16.01
N GLY A 74 -27.85 10.96 -14.91
CA GLY A 74 -29.14 11.62 -14.69
C GLY A 74 -29.55 11.93 -13.27
N LEU A 75 -29.10 13.09 -12.77
CA LEU A 75 -29.99 14.06 -12.11
C LEU A 75 -29.49 15.49 -12.40
#